data_AF-A0AA38UXY4-F1
#
_entry.id   AF-A0AA38UXY4-F1
#
_cell.length_a   1.000
_cell.length_b   1.000
_cell.length_c   1.000
_cell.angle_alpha   90.00
_cell.angle_beta   90.00
_cell.angle_gamma   90.00
#
_symmetry.space_group_name_H-M   'P 1'
#
loop_
_entity.id
_entity.type
_entity.pdbx_description
1 polymer ?
#
loop_
_entity_poly.entity_id
_entity_poly.type
_entity_poly.pdbx_seq_one_letter_code
_entity_poly.pdbx_strand_id
1 'polypeptide(L)'
;MSQLALFEKVISHRDDSSRGNLRPITSLANGRYDKCSFATPHSVILAPGFQSPIPHYLLPQWTAHIHPEGQLYFHRHSVLKVTTDAYLYNPEILDTVVFWIKKIEALIEEKNMPLSDSIELYILIEDAGCAYYFIDHASRSLFWLEAIPSEQLNIPDVESSSHLSLYLEYLYWTHVEHFPMHFGGIPVKLVENLLSVFSHALTDQMTSQTSTFFYTQKECAQFIKILKLARENSSDGHQVCVIARLWRQVCDNRFVTHYGQETSRLSRDQAILYETPKPSSRISTLARYITFTASDAYLTKLNDLFVDRLVYFSQWQPFIRRCLYGWRRSFWSALAIIILHGFVLFVECEPLLAVVSASLTFTSLFTSLILVHRYDRLESDDACAHDVHEHLTALHSSKYNFQFIALSYALPNALQLWALVFLALNALVVLRDVVGTCCAFGCGLFVAVVLFWFLRITSERSWNLIPQALRRDKSEHDMV
;
A
#
# COMPACT_ATOMS: atom_id res chain seq x y z
N MET A 1 -61.28 -12.53 -3.83
CA MET A 1 -60.32 -11.78 -4.69
C MET A 1 -59.29 -11.17 -3.77
N SER A 2 -58.09 -11.74 -3.73
CA SER A 2 -57.05 -11.41 -2.74
C SER A 2 -56.45 -10.03 -3.01
N GLN A 3 -56.01 -9.35 -1.94
CA GLN A 3 -55.28 -8.07 -2.03
C GLN A 3 -54.03 -8.13 -2.93
N LEU A 4 -53.49 -9.33 -3.18
CA LEU A 4 -52.45 -9.60 -4.18
C LEU A 4 -52.85 -9.18 -5.60
N ALA A 5 -54.10 -9.44 -6.02
CA ALA A 5 -54.56 -9.09 -7.37
C ALA A 5 -54.82 -7.58 -7.55
N LEU A 6 -55.07 -6.85 -6.47
CA LEU A 6 -55.20 -5.39 -6.50
C LEU A 6 -53.82 -4.70 -6.49
N PHE A 7 -52.81 -5.31 -5.87
CA PHE A 7 -51.42 -4.85 -5.87
C PHE A 7 -50.74 -5.08 -7.23
N GLU A 8 -51.01 -6.21 -7.88
CA GLU A 8 -50.48 -6.53 -9.23
C GLU A 8 -50.94 -5.55 -10.31
N LYS A 9 -52.18 -5.05 -10.20
CA LYS A 9 -52.77 -4.16 -11.22
C LYS A 9 -52.31 -2.71 -11.14
N VAL A 10 -51.77 -2.28 -9.99
CA VAL A 10 -51.25 -0.91 -9.79
C VAL A 10 -49.77 -0.81 -10.21
N ILE A 11 -49.03 -1.92 -10.21
CA ILE A 11 -47.61 -1.95 -10.60
C ILE A 11 -47.43 -1.98 -12.12
N SER A 12 -48.39 -2.53 -12.88
CA SER A 12 -48.26 -2.70 -14.34
C SER A 12 -48.38 -1.41 -15.18
N HIS A 13 -48.50 -0.23 -14.55
CA HIS A 13 -48.74 1.04 -15.25
C HIS A 13 -47.78 2.18 -14.88
N ARG A 14 -46.68 1.92 -14.16
CA ARG A 14 -45.60 2.90 -14.03
C ARG A 14 -44.55 2.66 -15.12
N ASP A 15 -44.39 3.68 -15.95
CA ASP A 15 -43.47 3.80 -17.08
C ASP A 15 -42.06 3.25 -16.75
N ASP A 16 -41.72 2.10 -17.34
CA ASP A 16 -40.45 1.37 -17.15
C ASP A 16 -39.21 2.21 -17.55
N SER A 17 -39.43 3.26 -18.35
CA SER A 17 -38.40 4.18 -18.84
C SER A 17 -37.85 5.13 -17.77
N SER A 18 -38.56 5.30 -16.65
CA SER A 18 -38.25 6.32 -15.62
C SER A 18 -37.30 5.87 -14.51
N ARG A 19 -36.99 4.57 -14.40
CA ARG A 19 -36.31 3.98 -13.23
C ARG A 19 -34.82 3.68 -13.40
N GLY A 20 -34.22 4.01 -14.54
CA GLY A 20 -32.78 3.89 -14.76
C GLY A 20 -32.31 2.50 -15.22
N ASN A 21 -30.99 2.26 -15.22
CA ASN A 21 -30.37 1.04 -15.78
C ASN A 21 -29.86 0.08 -14.71
N LEU A 22 -29.77 -1.20 -15.05
CA LEU A 22 -29.11 -2.22 -14.23
C LEU A 22 -27.61 -2.23 -14.55
N ARG A 23 -26.75 -2.01 -13.55
CA ARG A 23 -25.30 -1.86 -13.72
C ARG A 23 -24.53 -2.91 -12.94
N PRO A 24 -23.61 -3.67 -13.55
CA PRO A 24 -22.76 -4.58 -12.80
C PRO A 24 -21.69 -3.81 -12.01
N ILE A 25 -21.42 -4.23 -10.78
CA ILE A 25 -20.37 -3.67 -9.91
C ILE A 25 -19.57 -4.77 -9.21
N THR A 26 -18.50 -4.41 -8.51
CA THR A 26 -17.78 -5.31 -7.59
C THR A 26 -18.18 -5.01 -6.15
N SER A 27 -17.82 -5.91 -5.23
CA SER A 27 -18.00 -5.69 -3.79
C SER A 27 -17.18 -4.53 -3.21
N LEU A 28 -16.14 -4.07 -3.91
CA LEU A 28 -15.37 -2.86 -3.56
C LEU A 28 -16.10 -1.56 -3.91
N ALA A 29 -16.95 -1.59 -4.94
CA ALA A 29 -17.61 -0.41 -5.48
C ALA A 29 -18.97 -0.11 -4.80
N ASN A 30 -19.26 -0.74 -3.65
CA ASN A 30 -20.52 -0.51 -2.93
C ASN A 30 -20.55 0.81 -2.13
N GLY A 31 -19.45 1.57 -2.11
CA GLY A 31 -19.35 2.90 -1.50
C GLY A 31 -19.56 2.91 0.02
N ARG A 32 -19.39 1.78 0.69
CA ARG A 32 -19.71 1.59 2.12
C ARG A 32 -19.15 2.70 3.02
N TYR A 33 -17.87 3.04 2.86
CA TYR A 33 -17.18 4.03 3.70
C TYR A 33 -17.32 5.47 3.18
N ASP A 34 -17.89 5.65 1.99
CA ASP A 34 -18.00 6.96 1.33
C ASP A 34 -19.37 7.64 1.58
N LYS A 35 -20.32 6.91 2.20
CA LYS A 35 -21.67 7.42 2.47
C LYS A 35 -21.65 8.56 3.49
N CYS A 36 -21.76 9.79 3.01
CA CYS A 36 -21.89 10.99 3.83
C CYS A 36 -23.37 11.40 3.96
N SER A 37 -24.01 11.08 5.09
CA SER A 37 -25.34 11.57 5.43
C SER A 37 -25.41 12.02 6.88
N PHE A 38 -26.24 13.02 7.18
CA PHE A 38 -26.40 13.53 8.53
C PHE A 38 -27.52 12.78 9.26
N ALA A 39 -27.20 12.25 10.44
CA ALA A 39 -28.22 11.78 11.36
C ALA A 39 -28.97 12.99 11.96
N THR A 40 -30.30 12.93 12.00
CA THR A 40 -31.17 13.97 12.55
C THR A 40 -31.84 13.48 13.85
N PRO A 41 -31.09 13.44 14.98
CA PRO A 41 -31.65 12.97 16.24
C PRO A 41 -32.80 13.88 16.70
N HIS A 42 -33.87 13.27 17.20
CA HIS A 42 -35.02 13.99 17.74
C HIS A 42 -35.51 13.33 19.03
N SER A 43 -36.09 14.12 19.93
CA SER A 43 -36.68 13.59 21.16
C SER A 43 -37.97 12.83 20.84
N VAL A 44 -38.16 11.68 21.49
CA VAL A 44 -39.36 10.83 21.33
C VAL A 44 -39.99 10.54 22.69
N ILE A 45 -41.30 10.41 22.73
CA ILE A 45 -42.03 9.97 23.92
C ILE A 45 -41.94 8.44 23.96
N LEU A 46 -41.37 7.90 25.04
CA LEU A 46 -41.25 6.45 25.24
C LEU A 46 -42.59 5.88 25.74
N ALA A 47 -43.21 5.01 24.94
CA ALA A 47 -44.36 4.23 25.39
C ALA A 47 -43.91 3.20 26.45
N PRO A 48 -44.75 2.87 27.46
CA PRO A 48 -44.46 1.78 28.38
C PRO A 48 -44.20 0.47 27.62
N GLY A 49 -43.06 -0.18 27.90
CA GLY A 49 -42.67 -1.41 27.21
C GLY A 49 -42.20 -1.23 25.76
N PHE A 50 -41.63 -0.06 25.42
CA PHE A 50 -41.10 0.23 24.08
C PHE A 50 -40.25 -0.92 23.52
N GLN A 51 -40.65 -1.41 22.35
CA GLN A 51 -39.90 -2.34 21.52
C GLN A 51 -39.65 -1.67 20.17
N SER A 52 -38.48 -1.91 19.58
CA SER A 52 -38.17 -1.39 18.25
C SER A 52 -39.22 -1.88 17.25
N PRO A 53 -39.98 -0.98 16.60
CA PRO A 53 -41.03 -1.40 15.68
C PRO A 53 -40.40 -1.95 14.40
N ILE A 54 -40.65 -3.22 14.08
CA ILE A 54 -40.44 -3.75 12.73
C ILE A 54 -41.66 -3.34 11.91
N PRO A 55 -41.52 -2.64 10.78
CA PRO A 55 -42.66 -2.19 10.00
C PRO A 55 -43.50 -3.38 9.50
N HIS A 56 -44.83 -3.31 9.66
CA HIS A 56 -45.74 -4.40 9.27
C HIS A 56 -45.73 -4.74 7.77
N TYR A 57 -45.30 -3.82 6.92
CA TYR A 57 -45.17 -4.03 5.47
C TYR A 57 -43.88 -4.78 5.09
N LEU A 58 -42.91 -4.90 6.00
CA LEU A 58 -41.70 -5.66 5.73
C LEU A 58 -42.05 -7.16 5.75
N LEU A 59 -41.90 -7.82 4.60
CA LEU A 59 -42.29 -9.22 4.45
C LEU A 59 -41.46 -10.13 5.38
N PRO A 60 -42.02 -11.23 5.93
CA PRO A 60 -41.33 -12.11 6.89
C PRO A 60 -40.03 -12.74 6.38
N GLN A 61 -39.85 -12.80 5.06
CA GLN A 61 -38.63 -13.29 4.41
C GLN A 61 -37.42 -12.36 4.58
N TRP A 62 -37.64 -11.08 4.92
CA TRP A 62 -36.57 -10.11 5.13
C TRP A 62 -36.16 -10.05 6.60
N THR A 63 -34.85 -10.15 6.85
CA THR A 63 -34.26 -9.98 8.16
C THR A 63 -33.29 -8.81 8.17
N ALA A 64 -33.37 -8.01 9.23
CA ALA A 64 -32.46 -6.90 9.47
C ALA A 64 -31.23 -7.41 10.23
N HIS A 65 -30.04 -7.00 9.78
CA HIS A 65 -28.77 -7.35 10.38
C HIS A 65 -27.90 -6.11 10.58
N ILE A 66 -27.15 -6.08 11.68
CA ILE A 66 -26.25 -4.96 12.00
C ILE A 66 -24.82 -5.46 11.91
N HIS A 67 -24.05 -4.92 10.98
CA HIS A 67 -22.63 -5.21 10.86
C HIS A 67 -21.88 -4.89 12.18
N PRO A 68 -20.78 -5.59 12.54
CA PRO A 68 -19.96 -5.27 13.71
C PRO A 68 -19.51 -3.80 13.87
N GLU A 69 -19.43 -3.06 12.77
CA GLU A 69 -19.08 -1.62 12.71
C GLU A 69 -20.32 -0.69 12.78
N GLY A 70 -21.52 -1.24 12.85
CA GLY A 70 -22.77 -0.50 13.09
C GLY A 70 -23.68 -0.29 11.86
N GLN A 71 -23.23 -0.61 10.64
CA GLN A 71 -24.07 -0.46 9.45
C GLN A 71 -25.23 -1.46 9.44
N LEU A 72 -26.46 -0.95 9.29
CA LEU A 72 -27.66 -1.76 9.07
C LEU A 72 -27.72 -2.24 7.61
N TYR A 73 -28.07 -3.51 7.42
CA TYR A 73 -28.36 -4.09 6.13
C TYR A 73 -29.46 -5.15 6.25
N PHE A 74 -29.98 -5.61 5.11
CA PHE A 74 -31.10 -6.53 5.05
C PHE A 74 -30.77 -7.74 4.18
N HIS A 75 -31.26 -8.90 4.61
CA HIS A 75 -31.12 -10.16 3.89
C HIS A 75 -32.49 -10.79 3.63
N ARG A 76 -32.74 -11.25 2.40
CA ARG A 76 -33.95 -11.96 1.98
C ARG A 76 -33.69 -13.45 1.97
N HIS A 77 -34.37 -14.17 2.85
CA HIS A 77 -34.41 -15.63 2.86
C HIS A 77 -35.46 -16.14 1.87
N SER A 78 -35.05 -16.37 0.62
CA SER A 78 -35.87 -17.03 -0.40
C SER A 78 -35.03 -17.91 -1.33
N VAL A 79 -35.64 -18.49 -2.36
CA VAL A 79 -34.95 -19.31 -3.38
C VAL A 79 -33.74 -18.55 -3.94
N LEU A 80 -33.94 -17.30 -4.35
CA LEU A 80 -32.84 -16.37 -4.58
C LEU A 80 -32.58 -15.60 -3.28
N LYS A 81 -31.41 -15.81 -2.68
CA LYS A 81 -30.97 -15.03 -1.51
C LYS A 81 -30.54 -13.66 -1.97
N VAL A 82 -31.00 -12.61 -1.29
CA VAL A 82 -30.69 -11.22 -1.67
C VAL A 82 -30.20 -10.45 -0.46
N THR A 83 -29.05 -9.78 -0.60
CA THR A 83 -28.52 -8.85 0.40
C THR A 83 -28.51 -7.43 -0.15
N THR A 84 -28.89 -6.48 0.69
CA THR A 84 -28.85 -5.05 0.34
C THR A 84 -28.61 -4.20 1.58
N ASP A 85 -27.92 -3.08 1.40
CA ASP A 85 -27.73 -2.06 2.43
C ASP A 85 -28.72 -0.88 2.29
N ALA A 86 -29.72 -1.02 1.41
CA ALA A 86 -30.83 -0.07 1.30
C ALA A 86 -31.72 -0.11 2.55
N TYR A 87 -32.18 1.05 3.00
CA TYR A 87 -32.99 1.16 4.22
C TYR A 87 -34.45 0.73 3.97
N LEU A 88 -34.73 -0.58 4.12
CA LEU A 88 -36.04 -1.18 3.82
C LEU A 88 -37.18 -0.77 4.78
N TYR A 89 -36.87 -0.02 5.84
CA TYR A 89 -37.89 0.65 6.66
C TYR A 89 -38.42 1.95 6.03
N ASN A 90 -38.00 2.28 4.80
CA ASN A 90 -38.70 3.20 3.93
C ASN A 90 -39.48 2.40 2.86
N PRO A 91 -40.82 2.52 2.80
CA PRO A 91 -41.63 1.75 1.84
C PRO A 91 -41.31 2.05 0.38
N GLU A 92 -40.91 3.28 0.02
CA GLU A 92 -40.56 3.64 -1.35
C GLU A 92 -39.26 2.94 -1.81
N ILE A 93 -38.31 2.82 -0.89
CA ILE A 93 -37.05 2.08 -1.11
C ILE A 93 -37.35 0.59 -1.24
N LEU A 94 -38.22 0.04 -0.37
CA LEU A 94 -38.63 -1.36 -0.46
C LEU A 94 -39.29 -1.69 -1.79
N ASP A 95 -40.22 -0.85 -2.27
CA ASP A 95 -40.87 -1.03 -3.58
C ASP A 95 -39.85 -1.02 -4.74
N THR A 96 -38.84 -0.16 -4.64
CA THR A 96 -37.76 -0.06 -5.63
C THR A 96 -36.86 -1.30 -5.61
N VAL A 97 -36.49 -1.77 -4.42
CA VAL A 97 -35.74 -3.02 -4.21
C VAL A 97 -36.50 -4.22 -4.77
N VAL A 98 -37.77 -4.37 -4.44
CA VAL A 98 -38.61 -5.49 -4.93
C VAL A 98 -38.76 -5.45 -6.45
N PHE A 99 -38.93 -4.27 -7.04
CA PHE A 99 -38.99 -4.10 -8.49
C PHE A 99 -37.71 -4.61 -9.18
N TRP A 100 -36.54 -4.20 -8.69
CA TRP A 100 -35.27 -4.61 -9.28
C TRP A 100 -34.98 -6.10 -9.09
N ILE A 101 -35.32 -6.66 -7.93
CA ILE A 101 -35.20 -8.11 -7.70
C ILE A 101 -36.04 -8.88 -8.72
N LYS A 102 -37.31 -8.49 -8.94
CA LYS A 102 -38.17 -9.15 -9.94
C LYS A 102 -37.60 -9.06 -11.36
N LYS A 103 -37.03 -7.91 -11.72
CA LYS A 103 -36.38 -7.73 -13.03
C LYS A 103 -35.16 -8.62 -13.19
N ILE A 104 -34.35 -8.78 -12.13
CA ILE A 104 -33.20 -9.68 -12.13
C ILE A 104 -33.64 -11.16 -12.16
N GLU A 105 -34.67 -11.54 -11.40
CA GLU A 105 -35.28 -12.88 -11.43
C GLU A 105 -35.74 -13.24 -12.86
N ALA A 106 -36.42 -12.31 -13.55
CA ALA A 106 -36.82 -12.50 -14.95
C ALA A 106 -35.63 -12.68 -15.90
N LEU A 107 -34.54 -11.92 -15.71
CA LEU A 107 -33.31 -12.06 -16.51
C LEU A 107 -32.59 -13.39 -16.25
N ILE A 108 -32.63 -13.89 -15.01
CA ILE A 108 -32.08 -15.20 -14.65
C ILE A 108 -32.85 -16.32 -15.36
N GLU A 109 -34.18 -16.24 -15.37
CA GLU A 109 -35.05 -17.18 -16.08
C GLU A 109 -34.80 -17.15 -17.59
N GLU A 110 -34.72 -15.96 -18.20
CA GLU A 110 -34.44 -15.80 -19.62
C GLU A 110 -33.09 -16.42 -20.03
N LYS A 111 -32.05 -16.23 -19.20
CA LYS A 111 -30.71 -16.76 -19.45
C LYS A 111 -30.53 -18.22 -19.02
N ASN A 112 -31.56 -18.86 -18.45
CA ASN A 112 -31.52 -20.22 -17.90
C ASN A 112 -30.33 -20.45 -16.94
N MET A 113 -30.03 -19.46 -16.09
CA MET A 113 -28.92 -19.60 -15.14
C MET A 113 -29.33 -20.52 -13.97
N PRO A 114 -28.57 -21.59 -13.68
CA PRO A 114 -28.89 -22.47 -12.57
C PRO A 114 -28.64 -21.75 -11.24
N LEU A 115 -29.70 -21.46 -10.50
CA LEU A 115 -29.59 -20.97 -9.13
C LEU A 115 -29.34 -22.14 -8.19
N SER A 116 -28.21 -22.11 -7.48
CA SER A 116 -27.90 -23.00 -6.36
C SER A 116 -28.18 -22.29 -5.05
N ASP A 117 -28.43 -23.05 -3.98
CA ASP A 117 -28.58 -22.51 -2.62
C ASP A 117 -27.32 -21.79 -2.11
N SER A 118 -26.17 -21.99 -2.78
CA SER A 118 -24.92 -21.28 -2.48
C SER A 118 -24.81 -19.90 -3.12
N ILE A 119 -25.74 -19.52 -4.00
CA ILE A 119 -25.70 -18.25 -4.70
C ILE A 119 -26.47 -17.18 -3.92
N GLU A 120 -25.84 -16.02 -3.81
CA GLU A 120 -26.43 -14.82 -3.21
C GLU A 120 -26.29 -13.63 -4.17
N LEU A 121 -27.38 -12.87 -4.31
CA LEU A 121 -27.42 -11.62 -5.07
C LEU A 121 -27.21 -10.45 -4.11
N TYR A 122 -26.31 -9.54 -4.46
CA TYR A 122 -26.25 -8.23 -3.85
C TYR A 122 -26.86 -7.17 -4.78
N ILE A 123 -27.67 -6.27 -4.22
CA ILE A 123 -28.17 -5.10 -4.93
C ILE A 123 -27.94 -3.81 -4.14
N LEU A 124 -27.61 -2.75 -4.88
CA LEU A 124 -27.44 -1.39 -4.39
C LEU A 124 -28.34 -0.47 -5.21
N ILE A 125 -29.18 0.31 -4.52
CA ILE A 125 -30.06 1.29 -5.17
C ILE A 125 -29.27 2.58 -5.39
N GLU A 126 -29.25 3.06 -6.63
CA GLU A 126 -28.58 4.29 -7.06
C GLU A 126 -29.62 5.26 -7.64
N ASP A 127 -29.32 6.56 -7.66
CA ASP A 127 -30.23 7.57 -8.23
C ASP A 127 -30.55 7.29 -9.72
N ALA A 128 -29.58 6.70 -10.45
CA ALA A 128 -29.67 6.38 -11.87
C ALA A 128 -30.07 4.92 -12.17
N GLY A 129 -30.47 4.13 -11.15
CA GLY A 129 -30.93 2.76 -11.34
C GLY A 129 -30.55 1.79 -10.21
N CYS A 130 -30.03 0.63 -10.57
CA CYS A 130 -29.64 -0.41 -9.62
C CYS A 130 -28.31 -1.03 -10.00
N ALA A 131 -27.41 -1.12 -9.04
CA ALA A 131 -26.15 -1.81 -9.18
C ALA A 131 -26.22 -3.22 -8.57
N TYR A 132 -25.56 -4.21 -9.17
CA TYR A 132 -25.64 -5.60 -8.71
C TYR A 132 -24.35 -6.41 -8.91
N TYR A 133 -24.25 -7.50 -8.15
CA TYR A 133 -23.35 -8.63 -8.42
C TYR A 133 -23.86 -9.89 -7.74
N PHE A 134 -23.37 -11.04 -8.16
CA PHE A 134 -23.64 -12.32 -7.54
C PHE A 134 -22.38 -12.86 -6.87
N ILE A 135 -22.57 -13.64 -5.82
CA ILE A 135 -21.51 -14.44 -5.20
C ILE A 135 -21.97 -15.89 -5.12
N ASP A 136 -21.01 -16.80 -5.24
CA ASP A 136 -21.22 -18.21 -4.97
C ASP A 136 -20.34 -18.64 -3.79
N HIS A 137 -20.98 -19.05 -2.70
CA HIS A 137 -20.31 -19.52 -1.50
C HIS A 137 -19.60 -20.86 -1.68
N ALA A 138 -20.02 -21.68 -2.65
CA ALA A 138 -19.40 -22.98 -2.90
C ALA A 138 -18.03 -22.81 -3.58
N SER A 139 -17.97 -22.02 -4.66
CA SER A 139 -16.70 -21.70 -5.34
C SER A 139 -15.90 -20.57 -4.68
N ARG A 140 -16.52 -19.79 -3.77
CA ARG A 140 -15.95 -18.58 -3.15
C ARG A 140 -15.54 -17.56 -4.20
N SER A 141 -16.45 -17.25 -5.13
CA SER A 141 -16.21 -16.35 -6.24
C SER A 141 -17.34 -15.35 -6.41
N LEU A 142 -17.02 -14.16 -6.90
CA LEU A 142 -17.98 -13.16 -7.38
C LEU A 142 -18.17 -13.31 -8.91
N PHE A 143 -19.39 -13.13 -9.41
CA PHE A 143 -19.71 -13.18 -10.85
C PHE A 143 -20.92 -12.27 -11.21
N TRP A 144 -21.23 -12.20 -12.51
CA TRP A 144 -22.32 -11.38 -13.08
C TRP A 144 -23.17 -12.16 -14.09
N LEU A 145 -24.32 -11.60 -14.48
CA LEU A 145 -25.22 -12.23 -15.48
C LEU A 145 -24.71 -12.12 -16.92
N GLU A 146 -23.79 -11.18 -17.16
CA GLU A 146 -23.35 -10.80 -18.50
C GLU A 146 -21.83 -10.85 -18.60
N ALA A 147 -21.35 -11.08 -19.82
CA ALA A 147 -19.94 -10.95 -20.13
C ALA A 147 -19.56 -9.47 -20.14
N ILE A 148 -18.67 -9.07 -19.23
CA ILE A 148 -18.28 -7.68 -19.01
C ILE A 148 -16.75 -7.60 -19.06
N PRO A 149 -16.17 -6.62 -19.77
CA PRO A 149 -14.72 -6.38 -19.72
C PRO A 149 -14.26 -6.05 -18.30
N SER A 150 -13.14 -6.62 -17.86
CA SER A 150 -12.56 -6.40 -16.52
C SER A 150 -12.31 -4.93 -16.21
N GLU A 151 -11.88 -4.16 -17.21
CA GLU A 151 -11.64 -2.71 -17.10
C GLU A 151 -12.87 -1.93 -16.63
N GLN A 152 -14.07 -2.29 -17.11
CA GLN A 152 -15.32 -1.62 -16.73
C GLN A 152 -15.70 -1.85 -15.26
N LEU A 153 -15.16 -2.92 -14.66
CA LEU A 153 -15.36 -3.30 -13.27
C LEU A 153 -14.21 -2.85 -12.38
N ASN A 154 -13.22 -2.12 -12.92
CA ASN A 154 -11.97 -1.77 -12.26
C ASN A 154 -11.23 -3.00 -11.70
N ILE A 155 -11.30 -4.12 -12.41
CA ILE A 155 -10.52 -5.32 -12.10
C ILE A 155 -9.13 -5.13 -12.75
N PRO A 156 -8.03 -5.28 -12.00
CA PRO A 156 -6.68 -5.17 -12.55
C PRO A 156 -6.40 -6.20 -13.64
N ASP A 157 -5.39 -5.94 -14.46
CA ASP A 157 -4.95 -6.88 -15.50
C ASP A 157 -4.54 -8.23 -14.90
N VAL A 158 -4.87 -9.30 -15.62
CA VAL A 158 -4.64 -10.69 -15.20
C VAL A 158 -3.87 -11.46 -16.26
N GLU A 159 -3.01 -12.38 -15.82
CA GLU A 159 -2.17 -13.21 -16.70
C GLU A 159 -2.93 -14.46 -17.19
N SER A 160 -3.85 -14.98 -16.38
CA SER A 160 -4.55 -16.23 -16.67
C SER A 160 -5.92 -16.30 -15.97
N SER A 161 -6.75 -17.29 -16.33
CA SER A 161 -8.03 -17.53 -15.65
C SER A 161 -7.86 -17.96 -14.19
N SER A 162 -6.80 -18.67 -13.84
CA SER A 162 -6.51 -19.02 -12.44
C SER A 162 -6.06 -17.80 -11.65
N HIS A 163 -5.34 -16.86 -12.28
CA HIS A 163 -5.00 -15.57 -11.67
C HIS A 163 -6.24 -14.72 -11.42
N LEU A 164 -7.15 -14.62 -12.40
CA LEU A 164 -8.45 -13.95 -12.22
C LEU A 164 -9.25 -14.54 -11.06
N SER A 165 -9.24 -15.87 -10.91
CA SER A 165 -9.95 -16.56 -9.82
C SER A 165 -9.49 -16.10 -8.44
N LEU A 166 -8.21 -15.74 -8.27
CA LEU A 166 -7.70 -15.18 -7.01
C LEU A 166 -8.34 -13.81 -6.70
N TYR A 167 -8.52 -12.97 -7.72
CA TYR A 167 -9.17 -11.66 -7.55
C TYR A 167 -10.67 -11.80 -7.28
N LEU A 168 -11.35 -12.74 -7.94
CA LEU A 168 -12.76 -13.01 -7.68
C LEU A 168 -12.97 -13.57 -6.26
N GLU A 169 -12.04 -14.37 -5.73
CA GLU A 169 -12.06 -14.81 -4.33
C GLU A 169 -11.78 -13.64 -3.36
N TYR A 170 -10.88 -12.72 -3.73
CA TYR A 170 -10.69 -11.47 -2.97
C TYR A 170 -11.99 -10.65 -2.87
N LEU A 171 -12.70 -10.48 -3.99
CA LEU A 171 -13.98 -9.80 -4.03
C LEU A 171 -15.06 -10.54 -3.23
N TYR A 172 -15.07 -11.87 -3.27
CA TYR A 172 -15.94 -12.70 -2.43
C TYR A 172 -15.72 -12.42 -0.93
N TRP A 173 -14.47 -12.48 -0.46
CA TRP A 173 -14.18 -12.23 0.95
C TRP A 173 -14.47 -10.80 1.38
N THR A 174 -14.36 -9.84 0.45
CA THR A 174 -14.81 -8.46 0.66
C THR A 174 -16.32 -8.39 0.90
N HIS A 175 -17.13 -9.13 0.14
CA HIS A 175 -18.57 -9.21 0.40
C HIS A 175 -18.85 -9.83 1.79
N VAL A 176 -18.21 -10.95 2.11
CA VAL A 176 -18.42 -11.62 3.41
C VAL A 176 -18.00 -10.72 4.57
N GLU A 177 -16.91 -9.96 4.43
CA GLU A 177 -16.51 -8.93 5.40
C GLU A 177 -17.60 -7.88 5.55
N HIS A 178 -18.20 -7.39 4.46
CA HIS A 178 -19.22 -6.35 4.49
C HIS A 178 -20.57 -6.82 5.07
N PHE A 179 -20.94 -8.09 4.89
CA PHE A 179 -22.25 -8.63 5.29
C PHE A 179 -22.14 -9.97 6.07
N PRO A 180 -21.48 -10.00 7.24
CA PRO A 180 -21.08 -11.26 7.89
C PRO A 180 -22.19 -11.92 8.74
N MET A 181 -23.24 -11.19 9.12
CA MET A 181 -24.15 -11.58 10.20
C MET A 181 -25.27 -12.52 9.79
N HIS A 182 -25.59 -12.66 8.50
CA HIS A 182 -26.64 -13.56 8.02
C HIS A 182 -26.11 -14.96 7.66
N PHE A 183 -24.79 -15.15 7.67
CA PHE A 183 -24.13 -16.40 7.25
C PHE A 183 -24.36 -17.59 8.20
N GLY A 184 -24.61 -17.33 9.49
CA GLY A 184 -24.70 -18.40 10.49
C GLY A 184 -23.36 -19.10 10.79
N GLY A 185 -22.24 -18.57 10.29
CA GLY A 185 -20.88 -19.03 10.60
C GLY A 185 -20.00 -19.33 9.40
N ILE A 186 -18.71 -19.55 9.69
CA ILE A 186 -17.73 -20.07 8.72
C ILE A 186 -17.32 -21.49 9.13
N PRO A 187 -17.18 -22.43 8.17
CA PRO A 187 -16.61 -23.75 8.41
C PRO A 187 -15.25 -23.69 9.13
N VAL A 188 -15.12 -24.43 10.23
CA VAL A 188 -13.90 -24.46 11.07
C VAL A 188 -12.63 -24.74 10.24
N LYS A 189 -12.73 -25.61 9.22
CA LYS A 189 -11.63 -25.93 8.30
C LYS A 189 -11.06 -24.70 7.58
N LEU A 190 -11.89 -23.70 7.27
CA LEU A 190 -11.42 -22.45 6.66
C LEU A 190 -10.58 -21.61 7.65
N VAL A 191 -10.92 -21.65 8.94
CA VAL A 191 -10.13 -21.02 9.99
C VAL A 191 -8.79 -21.74 10.18
N GLU A 192 -8.79 -23.07 10.12
CA GLU A 192 -7.57 -23.88 10.21
C GLU A 192 -6.62 -23.68 9.01
N ASN A 193 -7.19 -23.56 7.81
CA ASN A 193 -6.43 -23.21 6.61
C ASN A 193 -5.78 -21.83 6.77
N LEU A 194 -6.53 -20.85 7.29
CA LEU A 194 -6.00 -19.51 7.54
C LEU A 194 -4.91 -19.52 8.60
N LEU A 195 -5.09 -20.25 9.71
CA LEU A 195 -4.05 -20.48 10.72
C LEU A 195 -2.77 -21.06 10.09
N SER A 196 -2.90 -21.98 9.15
CA SER A 196 -1.77 -22.59 8.44
C SER A 196 -1.04 -21.57 7.56
N VAL A 197 -1.78 -20.71 6.83
CA VAL A 197 -1.21 -19.61 6.03
C VAL A 197 -0.40 -18.66 6.91
N PHE A 198 -0.97 -18.21 8.03
CA PHE A 198 -0.28 -17.30 8.93
C PHE A 198 0.91 -17.95 9.65
N SER A 199 0.84 -19.25 9.95
CA SER A 199 1.95 -20.00 10.55
C SER A 199 3.12 -20.17 9.58
N HIS A 200 2.81 -20.46 8.30
CA HIS A 200 3.80 -20.46 7.23
C HIS A 200 4.43 -19.08 7.09
N ALA A 201 3.61 -18.02 6.95
CA ALA A 201 4.10 -16.65 6.82
C ALA A 201 4.97 -16.20 7.99
N LEU A 202 4.60 -16.57 9.23
CA LEU A 202 5.43 -16.30 10.40
C LEU A 202 6.82 -16.94 10.26
N THR A 203 6.87 -18.19 9.82
CA THR A 203 8.12 -18.94 9.64
C THR A 203 8.95 -18.35 8.50
N ASP A 204 8.31 -17.99 7.39
CA ASP A 204 8.97 -17.33 6.26
C ASP A 204 9.59 -16.00 6.68
N GLN A 205 8.86 -15.13 7.39
CA GLN A 205 9.39 -13.87 7.94
C GLN A 205 10.55 -14.06 8.93
N MET A 206 10.58 -15.19 9.65
CA MET A 206 11.67 -15.51 10.59
C MET A 206 12.93 -16.04 9.89
N THR A 207 12.76 -16.67 8.73
CA THR A 207 13.83 -17.41 8.05
C THR A 207 14.30 -16.72 6.76
N SER A 208 13.53 -15.78 6.23
CA SER A 208 13.79 -15.04 5.00
C SER A 208 13.70 -13.53 5.22
N GLN A 209 14.69 -12.79 4.72
CA GLN A 209 14.70 -11.32 4.74
C GLN A 209 13.84 -10.70 3.63
N THR A 210 13.45 -11.50 2.65
CA THR A 210 12.77 -11.07 1.42
C THR A 210 11.40 -11.74 1.25
N SER A 211 10.80 -12.22 2.35
CA SER A 211 9.41 -12.70 2.37
C SER A 211 8.48 -11.72 1.65
N THR A 212 7.55 -12.28 0.86
CA THR A 212 6.53 -11.56 0.11
C THR A 212 5.24 -11.37 0.91
N PHE A 213 5.16 -11.88 2.14
CA PHE A 213 4.00 -11.68 2.99
C PHE A 213 3.97 -10.28 3.58
N PHE A 214 2.81 -9.65 3.54
CA PHE A 214 2.60 -8.22 3.85
C PHE A 214 2.59 -7.92 5.35
N TYR A 215 2.32 -8.91 6.20
CA TYR A 215 2.42 -8.78 7.65
C TYR A 215 3.81 -9.13 8.17
N THR A 216 4.23 -8.40 9.21
CA THR A 216 5.44 -8.66 9.97
C THR A 216 5.32 -9.93 10.83
N GLN A 217 6.46 -10.45 11.27
CA GLN A 217 6.53 -11.56 12.23
C GLN A 217 5.63 -11.32 13.47
N LYS A 218 5.65 -10.10 14.02
CA LYS A 218 4.87 -9.75 15.22
C LYS A 218 3.37 -9.78 14.96
N GLU A 219 2.93 -9.22 13.84
CA GLU A 219 1.53 -9.21 13.43
C GLU A 219 1.03 -10.63 13.13
N CYS A 220 1.80 -11.44 12.39
CA CYS A 220 1.45 -12.84 12.14
C CYS A 220 1.24 -13.63 13.45
N ALA A 221 2.13 -13.46 14.43
CA ALA A 221 2.01 -14.12 15.73
C ALA A 221 0.77 -13.64 16.52
N GLN A 222 0.37 -12.37 16.38
CA GLN A 222 -0.86 -11.83 16.97
C GLN A 222 -2.12 -12.36 16.27
N PHE A 223 -2.15 -12.37 14.94
CA PHE A 223 -3.27 -12.90 14.17
C PHE A 223 -3.49 -14.40 14.42
N ILE A 224 -2.41 -15.19 14.59
CA ILE A 224 -2.54 -16.60 14.99
C ILE A 224 -3.27 -16.73 16.34
N LYS A 225 -3.02 -15.86 17.30
CA LYS A 225 -3.73 -15.88 18.59
C LYS A 225 -5.21 -15.54 18.42
N ILE A 226 -5.53 -14.53 17.61
CA ILE A 226 -6.90 -14.12 17.31
C ILE A 226 -7.65 -15.25 16.60
N LEU A 227 -7.04 -15.87 15.59
CA LEU A 227 -7.64 -16.96 14.82
C LEU A 227 -7.89 -18.21 15.66
N LYS A 228 -7.06 -18.49 16.67
CA LYS A 228 -7.32 -19.58 17.62
C LYS A 228 -8.60 -19.35 18.42
N LEU A 229 -8.87 -18.11 18.82
CA LEU A 229 -10.12 -17.71 19.50
C LEU A 229 -11.30 -17.76 18.53
N ALA A 230 -11.12 -17.25 17.31
CA ALA A 230 -12.15 -17.27 16.27
C ALA A 230 -12.59 -18.70 15.89
N ARG A 231 -11.66 -19.67 15.95
CA ARG A 231 -11.94 -21.09 15.71
C ARG A 231 -12.92 -21.68 16.72
N GLU A 232 -12.89 -21.23 17.96
CA GLU A 232 -13.78 -21.74 19.02
C GLU A 232 -15.22 -21.22 18.86
N ASN A 233 -15.40 -20.06 18.22
CA ASN A 233 -16.69 -19.39 18.03
C ASN A 233 -16.93 -19.03 16.56
N SER A 234 -16.64 -19.95 15.62
CA SER A 234 -16.69 -19.65 14.18
C SER A 234 -18.11 -19.41 13.63
N SER A 235 -19.15 -19.64 14.45
CA SER A 235 -20.54 -19.33 14.15
C SER A 235 -20.93 -17.88 14.43
N ASP A 236 -20.14 -17.14 15.21
CA ASP A 236 -20.43 -15.75 15.54
C ASP A 236 -20.10 -14.80 14.38
N GLY A 237 -21.02 -13.89 14.05
CA GLY A 237 -20.88 -12.97 12.93
C GLY A 237 -19.70 -11.98 13.07
N HIS A 238 -19.27 -11.65 14.29
CA HIS A 238 -18.07 -10.82 14.48
C HIS A 238 -16.81 -11.62 14.11
N GLN A 239 -16.76 -12.90 14.47
CA GLN A 239 -15.66 -13.79 14.05
C GLN A 239 -15.68 -14.00 12.54
N VAL A 240 -16.86 -14.16 11.91
CA VAL A 240 -16.99 -14.23 10.45
C VAL A 240 -16.38 -12.99 9.79
N CYS A 241 -16.68 -11.79 10.29
CA CYS A 241 -16.10 -10.53 9.80
C CYS A 241 -14.57 -10.53 9.89
N VAL A 242 -14.01 -10.92 11.05
CA VAL A 242 -12.56 -10.98 11.26
C VAL A 242 -11.89 -11.98 10.33
N ILE A 243 -12.45 -13.19 10.20
CA ILE A 243 -11.93 -14.25 9.34
C ILE A 243 -11.98 -13.81 7.87
N ALA A 244 -13.10 -13.23 7.43
CA ALA A 244 -13.26 -12.73 6.07
C ALA A 244 -12.27 -11.60 5.75
N ARG A 245 -12.06 -10.67 6.68
CA ARG A 245 -11.06 -9.60 6.56
C ARG A 245 -9.66 -10.15 6.36
N LEU A 246 -9.27 -11.17 7.13
CA LEU A 246 -7.93 -11.77 6.99
C LEU A 246 -7.79 -12.61 5.72
N TRP A 247 -8.82 -13.35 5.32
CA TRP A 247 -8.82 -14.07 4.04
C TRP A 247 -8.75 -13.11 2.84
N ARG A 248 -9.48 -11.99 2.88
CA ARG A 248 -9.40 -10.94 1.86
C ARG A 248 -7.94 -10.50 1.67
N GLN A 249 -7.23 -10.21 2.76
CA GLN A 249 -5.84 -9.79 2.69
C GLN A 249 -4.90 -10.89 2.13
N VAL A 250 -5.16 -12.16 2.46
CA VAL A 250 -4.42 -13.30 1.89
C VAL A 250 -4.67 -13.43 0.38
N CYS A 251 -5.92 -13.28 -0.07
CA CYS A 251 -6.27 -13.35 -1.48
C CYS A 251 -5.65 -12.20 -2.29
N ASP A 252 -5.65 -10.97 -1.73
CA ASP A 252 -4.98 -9.82 -2.34
C ASP A 252 -3.48 -10.08 -2.51
N ASN A 253 -2.81 -10.55 -1.45
CA ASN A 253 -1.39 -10.91 -1.54
C ASN A 253 -1.12 -12.01 -2.57
N ARG A 254 -1.97 -13.04 -2.63
CA ARG A 254 -1.84 -14.11 -3.64
C ARG A 254 -2.01 -13.58 -5.06
N PHE A 255 -2.94 -12.67 -5.28
CA PHE A 255 -3.12 -12.00 -6.57
C PHE A 255 -1.85 -11.20 -6.93
N VAL A 256 -1.43 -10.28 -6.05
CA VAL A 256 -0.27 -9.41 -6.28
C VAL A 256 1.05 -10.18 -6.48
N THR A 257 1.21 -11.33 -5.83
CA THR A 257 2.40 -12.19 -5.96
C THR A 257 2.31 -13.21 -7.07
N HIS A 258 1.22 -13.21 -7.86
CA HIS A 258 0.98 -14.17 -8.94
C HIS A 258 1.03 -15.62 -8.43
N TYR A 259 0.41 -15.87 -7.26
CA TYR A 259 0.47 -17.15 -6.58
C TYR A 259 -0.09 -18.28 -7.45
N GLY A 260 0.72 -19.34 -7.63
CA GLY A 260 0.34 -20.51 -8.41
C GLY A 260 0.33 -20.28 -9.93
N GLN A 261 0.85 -19.14 -10.40
CA GLN A 261 1.09 -18.88 -11.82
C GLN A 261 2.47 -19.39 -12.24
N GLU A 262 2.69 -19.51 -13.55
CA GLU A 262 4.00 -19.87 -14.12
C GLU A 262 5.09 -18.89 -13.67
N THR A 263 4.77 -17.59 -13.67
CA THR A 263 5.65 -16.53 -13.17
C THR A 263 5.18 -16.04 -11.79
N SER A 264 5.51 -16.79 -10.74
CA SER A 264 5.21 -16.39 -9.35
C SER A 264 6.32 -15.52 -8.74
N ARG A 265 5.97 -14.47 -7.98
CA ARG A 265 6.94 -13.72 -7.17
C ARG A 265 7.26 -14.49 -5.89
N LEU A 266 8.49 -15.00 -5.78
CA LEU A 266 8.96 -15.76 -4.61
C LEU A 266 9.80 -14.93 -3.64
N SER A 267 10.26 -13.76 -4.08
CA SER A 267 11.06 -12.85 -3.27
C SER A 267 10.59 -11.41 -3.48
N ARG A 268 10.56 -10.61 -2.41
CA ARG A 268 10.09 -9.21 -2.47
C ARG A 268 10.87 -8.36 -3.48
N ASP A 269 12.17 -8.61 -3.59
CA ASP A 269 13.10 -7.89 -4.45
C ASP A 269 13.08 -8.35 -5.92
N GLN A 270 12.25 -9.34 -6.25
CA GLN A 270 12.09 -9.88 -7.60
C GLN A 270 11.04 -9.07 -8.39
N ALA A 271 11.50 -8.43 -9.47
CA ALA A 271 10.62 -7.84 -10.47
C ALA A 271 10.10 -8.93 -11.42
N ILE A 272 8.78 -9.00 -11.60
CA ILE A 272 8.08 -9.93 -12.49
C ILE A 272 7.17 -9.19 -13.50
N LEU A 273 6.78 -7.94 -13.22
CA LEU A 273 5.85 -7.18 -14.08
C LEU A 273 6.55 -6.14 -14.94
N TYR A 274 7.49 -5.39 -14.36
CA TYR A 274 8.13 -4.28 -15.04
C TYR A 274 9.63 -4.52 -15.17
N GLU A 275 10.16 -4.28 -16.37
CA GLU A 275 11.61 -4.24 -16.55
C GLU A 275 12.20 -3.13 -15.70
N THR A 276 13.24 -3.44 -14.93
CA THR A 276 13.99 -2.42 -14.17
C THR A 276 14.74 -1.53 -15.17
N PRO A 277 14.38 -0.24 -15.31
CA PRO A 277 15.05 0.61 -16.27
C PRO A 277 16.51 0.79 -15.90
N LYS A 278 17.42 0.63 -16.87
CA LYS A 278 18.85 0.84 -16.61
C LYS A 278 19.08 2.31 -16.27
N PRO A 279 19.77 2.61 -15.16
CA PRO A 279 20.04 3.98 -14.78
C PRO A 279 20.77 4.72 -15.90
N SER A 280 20.37 5.96 -16.18
CA SER A 280 21.10 6.80 -17.14
C SER A 280 22.57 6.92 -16.70
N SER A 281 23.51 6.51 -17.56
CA SER A 281 24.92 6.35 -17.17
C SER A 281 25.60 7.67 -16.80
N ARG A 282 25.21 8.78 -17.44
CA ARG A 282 25.84 10.09 -17.23
C ARG A 282 25.39 10.74 -15.91
N ILE A 283 24.08 10.80 -15.65
CA ILE A 283 23.54 11.45 -14.43
C ILE A 283 23.95 10.65 -13.20
N SER A 284 23.85 9.32 -13.26
CA SER A 284 24.30 8.46 -12.15
C SER A 284 25.79 8.63 -11.85
N THR A 285 26.64 8.73 -12.87
CA THR A 285 28.08 8.98 -12.69
C THR A 285 28.35 10.32 -12.01
N LEU A 286 27.68 11.40 -12.45
CA LEU A 286 27.83 12.72 -11.85
C LEU A 286 27.35 12.75 -10.40
N ALA A 287 26.15 12.20 -10.14
CA ALA A 287 25.56 12.11 -8.82
C ALA A 287 26.45 11.33 -7.85
N ARG A 288 27.06 10.23 -8.31
CA ARG A 288 28.01 9.43 -7.54
C ARG A 288 29.21 10.25 -7.06
N TYR A 289 29.82 11.04 -7.94
CA TYR A 289 30.99 11.85 -7.57
C TYR A 289 30.61 12.99 -6.62
N ILE A 290 29.53 13.72 -6.92
CA ILE A 290 29.10 14.86 -6.10
C ILE A 290 28.69 14.40 -4.70
N THR A 291 28.08 13.22 -4.57
CA THR A 291 27.53 12.73 -3.30
C THR A 291 28.40 11.70 -2.59
N PHE A 292 29.64 11.49 -3.01
CA PHE A 292 30.52 10.46 -2.45
C PHE A 292 29.84 9.08 -2.40
N THR A 293 29.14 8.70 -3.47
CA THR A 293 28.36 7.47 -3.65
C THR A 293 27.07 7.35 -2.80
N ALA A 294 26.75 8.32 -1.93
CA ALA A 294 25.56 8.25 -1.09
C ALA A 294 24.25 8.22 -1.91
N SER A 295 24.21 8.90 -3.07
CA SER A 295 23.05 8.83 -3.97
C SER A 295 22.78 7.42 -4.48
N ASP A 296 23.84 6.64 -4.75
CA ASP A 296 23.69 5.27 -5.25
C ASP A 296 23.11 4.37 -4.15
N ALA A 297 23.54 4.56 -2.90
CA ALA A 297 22.98 3.83 -1.76
C ALA A 297 21.49 4.11 -1.55
N TYR A 298 21.05 5.38 -1.63
CA TYR A 298 19.62 5.72 -1.57
C TYR A 298 18.86 5.19 -2.79
N LEU A 299 19.44 5.26 -3.99
CA LEU A 299 18.81 4.77 -5.21
C LEU A 299 18.56 3.26 -5.14
N THR A 300 19.57 2.48 -4.72
CA THR A 300 19.42 1.04 -4.53
C THR A 300 18.33 0.73 -3.51
N LYS A 301 18.29 1.45 -2.38
CA LYS A 301 17.25 1.23 -1.36
C LYS A 301 15.85 1.62 -1.83
N LEU A 302 15.69 2.73 -2.54
CA LEU A 302 14.38 3.13 -3.07
C LEU A 302 13.87 2.16 -4.15
N ASN A 303 14.75 1.66 -5.01
CA ASN A 303 14.38 0.63 -5.99
C ASN A 303 13.98 -0.69 -5.31
N ASP A 304 14.69 -1.12 -4.28
CA ASP A 304 14.38 -2.33 -3.48
C ASP A 304 13.05 -2.21 -2.71
N LEU A 305 12.68 -0.99 -2.29
CA LEU A 305 11.43 -0.71 -1.58
C LEU A 305 10.20 -0.64 -2.47
N PHE A 306 10.37 -0.47 -3.79
CA PHE A 306 9.29 -0.20 -4.73
C PHE A 306 9.35 -1.09 -5.97
N VAL A 307 9.74 -2.36 -5.78
CA VAL A 307 9.78 -3.36 -6.85
C VAL A 307 8.36 -3.63 -7.34
N ASP A 308 8.18 -3.58 -8.66
CA ASP A 308 6.89 -3.67 -9.35
C ASP A 308 5.78 -2.76 -8.79
N ARG A 309 6.17 -1.57 -8.29
CA ARG A 309 5.26 -0.60 -7.66
C ARG A 309 4.58 -1.13 -6.40
N LEU A 310 5.14 -2.14 -5.74
CA LEU A 310 4.62 -2.64 -4.47
C LEU A 310 5.34 -2.00 -3.31
N VAL A 311 4.58 -1.72 -2.25
CA VAL A 311 5.11 -1.16 -1.00
C VAL A 311 4.89 -2.11 0.14
N TYR A 312 5.97 -2.47 0.80
CA TYR A 312 5.94 -3.18 2.07
C TYR A 312 6.19 -2.16 3.17
N PHE A 313 5.12 -1.78 3.89
CA PHE A 313 5.20 -0.75 4.92
C PHE A 313 6.22 -1.08 6.01
N SER A 314 6.38 -2.37 6.32
CA SER A 314 7.38 -2.90 7.25
C SER A 314 8.83 -2.58 6.86
N GLN A 315 9.10 -2.35 5.56
CA GLN A 315 10.42 -1.98 5.04
C GLN A 315 10.57 -0.48 4.87
N TRP A 316 9.48 0.21 4.49
CA TRP A 316 9.44 1.66 4.38
C TRP A 316 9.73 2.35 5.72
N GLN A 317 9.05 1.93 6.79
CA GLN A 317 9.14 2.58 8.10
C GLN A 317 10.58 2.66 8.63
N PRO A 318 11.36 1.57 8.70
CA PRO A 318 12.77 1.67 9.11
C PRO A 318 13.62 2.55 8.19
N PHE A 319 13.36 2.52 6.88
CA PHE A 319 14.08 3.34 5.92
C PHE A 319 13.84 4.83 6.14
N ILE A 320 12.58 5.26 6.22
CA ILE A 320 12.27 6.69 6.35
C ILE A 320 12.72 7.25 7.70
N ARG A 321 12.60 6.46 8.79
CA ARG A 321 13.15 6.81 10.11
C ARG A 321 14.66 7.05 10.05
N ARG A 322 15.40 6.20 9.32
CA ARG A 322 16.85 6.36 9.14
C ARG A 322 17.18 7.60 8.32
N CYS A 323 16.41 7.89 7.27
CA CYS A 323 16.55 9.11 6.48
C CYS A 323 16.33 10.36 7.34
N LEU A 324 15.23 10.41 8.10
CA LEU A 324 14.91 11.53 8.98
C LEU A 324 15.96 11.74 10.06
N TYR A 325 16.44 10.67 10.69
CA TYR A 325 17.55 10.74 11.62
C TYR A 325 18.81 11.33 10.97
N GLY A 326 19.16 10.86 9.76
CA GLY A 326 20.29 11.37 8.98
C GLY A 326 20.16 12.86 8.66
N TRP A 327 18.99 13.29 8.17
CA TRP A 327 18.75 14.70 7.84
C TRP A 327 18.70 15.61 9.06
N ARG A 328 18.09 15.17 10.17
CA ARG A 328 18.14 15.90 11.46
C ARG A 328 19.58 16.05 11.94
N ARG A 329 20.43 15.01 11.80
CA ARG A 329 21.86 15.09 12.13
C ARG A 329 22.62 16.06 11.22
N SER A 330 22.37 16.03 9.91
CA SER A 330 22.96 16.99 8.96
C SER A 330 22.55 18.43 9.28
N PHE A 331 21.28 18.66 9.64
CA PHE A 331 20.80 19.98 10.08
C PHE A 331 21.62 20.53 11.26
N TRP A 332 21.74 19.76 12.34
CA TRP A 332 22.50 20.20 13.52
C TRP A 332 23.98 20.39 13.24
N SER A 333 24.55 19.55 12.38
CA SER A 333 25.96 19.65 12.02
C SER A 333 26.23 20.87 11.12
N ALA A 334 25.33 21.17 10.18
CA ALA A 334 25.39 22.37 9.35
C ALA A 334 25.26 23.64 10.19
N LEU A 335 24.36 23.65 11.18
CA LEU A 335 24.23 24.76 12.12
C LEU A 335 25.53 25.03 12.88
N ALA A 336 26.19 23.99 13.38
CA ALA A 336 27.48 24.11 14.06
C ALA A 336 28.58 24.68 13.14
N ILE A 337 28.62 24.25 11.87
CA ILE A 337 29.59 24.75 10.88
C ILE A 337 29.31 26.22 10.53
N ILE A 338 28.04 26.64 10.45
CA ILE A 338 27.68 28.07 10.25
C ILE A 338 28.17 28.93 11.41
N ILE A 339 28.01 28.44 12.66
CA ILE A 339 28.56 29.13 13.84
C ILE A 339 30.10 29.24 13.73
N LEU A 340 30.76 28.17 13.27
CA LEU A 340 32.21 28.18 13.04
C LEU A 340 32.63 29.21 11.98
N HIS A 341 31.88 29.36 10.90
CA HIS A 341 32.09 30.42 9.90
C HIS A 341 31.99 31.83 10.51
N GLY A 342 31.16 32.01 11.54
CA GLY A 342 31.12 33.26 12.31
C GLY A 342 32.47 33.64 12.93
N PHE A 343 33.26 32.66 13.37
CA PHE A 343 34.61 32.90 13.90
C PHE A 343 35.64 33.20 12.82
N VAL A 344 35.49 32.61 11.62
CA VAL A 344 36.39 32.84 10.47
C VAL A 344 36.37 34.30 10.01
N LEU A 345 35.27 35.03 10.23
CA LEU A 345 35.18 36.47 9.94
C LEU A 345 36.17 37.34 10.75
N PHE A 346 36.71 36.82 11.86
CA PHE A 346 37.65 37.54 12.71
C PHE A 346 39.12 37.20 12.41
N VAL A 347 39.39 36.41 11.38
CA VAL A 347 40.74 35.95 11.01
C VAL A 347 41.01 36.28 9.53
N GLU A 348 42.24 36.65 9.21
CA GLU A 348 42.67 36.82 7.81
C GLU A 348 42.55 35.47 7.09
N CYS A 349 41.66 35.39 6.10
CA CYS A 349 41.34 34.17 5.38
C CYS A 349 41.08 34.43 3.89
N GLU A 350 41.05 33.36 3.08
CA GLU A 350 40.70 33.45 1.65
C GLU A 350 39.18 33.59 1.44
N PRO A 351 38.68 34.77 1.01
CA PRO A 351 37.24 35.03 1.02
C PRO A 351 36.43 34.08 0.13
N LEU A 352 36.99 33.67 -1.02
CA LEU A 352 36.31 32.77 -1.95
C LEU A 352 36.03 31.40 -1.33
N LEU A 353 37.02 30.81 -0.65
CA LEU A 353 36.87 29.49 -0.02
C LEU A 353 35.88 29.54 1.14
N ALA A 354 35.91 30.62 1.94
CA ALA A 354 34.98 30.84 3.03
C ALA A 354 33.53 30.98 2.52
N VAL A 355 33.30 31.81 1.49
CA VAL A 355 31.97 32.03 0.89
C VAL A 355 31.41 30.74 0.28
N VAL A 356 32.23 29.97 -0.45
CA VAL A 356 31.79 28.69 -1.03
C VAL A 356 31.40 27.71 0.08
N SER A 357 32.24 27.56 1.10
CA SER A 357 31.95 26.67 2.24
C SER A 357 30.67 27.09 2.98
N ALA A 358 30.51 28.38 3.28
CA ALA A 358 29.32 28.90 3.95
C ALA A 358 28.06 28.65 3.11
N SER A 359 28.11 28.94 1.79
CA SER A 359 26.99 28.75 0.87
C SER A 359 26.54 27.29 0.78
N LEU A 360 27.48 26.36 0.69
CA LEU A 360 27.21 24.92 0.72
C LEU A 360 26.60 24.47 2.05
N THR A 361 27.09 25.03 3.16
CA THR A 361 26.55 24.73 4.51
C THR A 361 25.12 25.25 4.68
N PHE A 362 24.84 26.48 4.24
CA PHE A 362 23.47 27.01 4.23
C PHE A 362 22.55 26.15 3.36
N THR A 363 23.01 25.75 2.18
CA THR A 363 22.22 24.89 1.30
C THR A 363 21.95 23.52 1.94
N SER A 364 22.95 22.94 2.62
CA SER A 364 22.79 21.71 3.42
C SER A 364 21.76 21.86 4.55
N LEU A 365 21.79 23.00 5.26
CA LEU A 365 20.83 23.32 6.33
C LEU A 365 19.39 23.37 5.80
N PHE A 366 19.15 24.13 4.73
CA PHE A 366 17.82 24.28 4.14
C PHE A 366 17.31 22.99 3.50
N THR A 367 18.17 22.26 2.78
CA THR A 367 17.78 20.96 2.20
C THR A 367 17.46 19.94 3.28
N SER A 368 18.21 19.90 4.39
CA SER A 368 17.88 19.07 5.55
C SER A 368 16.51 19.44 6.14
N LEU A 369 16.25 20.73 6.33
CA LEU A 369 15.00 21.23 6.91
C LEU A 369 13.79 20.90 6.03
N ILE A 370 13.89 21.12 4.72
CA ILE A 370 12.83 20.81 3.75
C ILE A 370 12.53 19.31 3.75
N LEU A 371 13.58 18.47 3.75
CA LEU A 371 13.40 17.02 3.78
C LEU A 371 12.76 16.55 5.10
N VAL A 372 13.20 17.06 6.25
CA VAL A 372 12.57 16.71 7.53
C VAL A 372 11.10 17.11 7.51
N HIS A 373 10.79 18.37 7.18
CA HIS A 373 9.40 18.86 7.18
C HIS A 373 8.50 18.10 6.21
N ARG A 374 8.99 17.77 5.00
CA ARG A 374 8.21 17.08 3.97
C ARG A 374 7.90 15.63 4.34
N TYR A 375 8.82 14.95 5.02
CA TYR A 375 8.74 13.51 5.26
C TYR A 375 8.37 13.13 6.69
N ASP A 376 8.28 14.09 7.62
CA ASP A 376 7.82 13.86 9.00
C ASP A 376 6.44 13.18 9.04
N ARG A 377 5.53 13.60 8.14
CA ARG A 377 4.19 13.00 7.99
C ARG A 377 4.17 11.57 7.49
N LEU A 378 5.26 11.10 6.86
CA LEU A 378 5.38 9.73 6.35
C LEU A 378 6.10 8.81 7.33
N GLU A 379 6.63 9.36 8.43
CA GLU A 379 7.13 8.59 9.58
C GLU A 379 5.99 8.25 10.55
N SER A 380 4.95 9.09 10.64
CA SER A 380 3.88 8.93 11.63
C SER A 380 3.19 7.58 11.54
N ASP A 381 2.74 7.08 12.70
CA ASP A 381 1.98 5.84 12.79
C ASP A 381 0.62 5.93 12.07
N ASP A 382 0.19 7.14 11.72
CA ASP A 382 -1.02 7.38 10.91
C ASP A 382 -0.82 7.10 9.41
N ALA A 383 0.42 7.05 8.91
CA ALA A 383 0.68 6.75 7.51
C ALA A 383 0.43 5.27 7.22
N CYS A 384 -0.26 4.98 6.12
CA CYS A 384 -0.53 3.60 5.70
C CYS A 384 0.25 3.23 4.42
N ALA A 385 0.21 1.95 4.04
CA ALA A 385 0.87 1.47 2.83
C ALA A 385 0.37 2.18 1.56
N HIS A 386 -0.90 2.59 1.53
CA HIS A 386 -1.50 3.32 0.41
C HIS A 386 -0.87 4.71 0.23
N ASP A 387 -0.75 5.49 1.32
CA ASP A 387 -0.13 6.82 1.27
C ASP A 387 1.30 6.76 0.75
N VAL A 388 2.06 5.74 1.18
CA VAL A 388 3.44 5.52 0.74
C VAL A 388 3.49 5.10 -0.73
N HIS A 389 2.56 4.24 -1.17
CA HIS A 389 2.46 3.84 -2.57
C HIS A 389 2.15 5.03 -3.49
N GLU A 390 1.18 5.86 -3.14
CA GLU A 390 0.84 7.08 -3.88
C GLU A 390 2.06 8.02 -3.94
N HIS A 391 2.72 8.21 -2.80
CA HIS A 391 3.92 9.03 -2.69
C HIS A 391 5.08 8.54 -3.57
N LEU A 392 5.42 7.25 -3.50
CA LEU A 392 6.51 6.68 -4.30
C LEU A 392 6.16 6.66 -5.78
N THR A 393 4.89 6.43 -6.14
CA THR A 393 4.40 6.54 -7.52
C THR A 393 4.61 7.96 -8.05
N ALA A 394 4.29 8.99 -7.26
CA ALA A 394 4.49 10.38 -7.65
C ALA A 394 5.98 10.76 -7.81
N LEU A 395 6.88 10.10 -7.07
CA LEU A 395 8.32 10.30 -7.17
C LEU A 395 8.98 9.48 -8.28
N HIS A 396 8.36 8.38 -8.69
CA HIS A 396 8.95 7.44 -9.63
C HIS A 396 8.90 7.99 -11.07
N SER A 397 10.08 8.25 -11.65
CA SER A 397 10.18 8.63 -13.06
C SER A 397 10.29 7.40 -13.97
N SER A 398 9.52 7.33 -15.04
CA SER A 398 9.64 6.25 -16.04
C SER A 398 11.02 6.19 -16.72
N LYS A 399 11.72 7.33 -16.84
CA LYS A 399 13.03 7.43 -17.51
C LYS A 399 14.21 7.34 -16.54
N TYR A 400 14.05 7.84 -15.32
CA TYR A 400 15.15 8.02 -14.37
C TYR A 400 14.93 7.27 -13.04
N ASN A 401 13.85 6.49 -12.90
CA ASN A 401 13.43 5.83 -11.67
C ASN A 401 13.49 6.81 -10.50
N PHE A 402 14.19 6.46 -9.43
CA PHE A 402 14.41 7.30 -8.25
C PHE A 402 15.72 8.11 -8.27
N GLN A 403 16.41 8.26 -9.41
CA GLN A 403 17.75 8.91 -9.44
C GLN A 403 17.76 10.31 -8.83
N PHE A 404 16.81 11.17 -9.21
CA PHE A 404 16.78 12.56 -8.74
C PHE A 404 16.39 12.66 -7.27
N ILE A 405 15.47 11.81 -6.82
CA ILE A 405 15.08 11.82 -5.41
C ILE A 405 16.19 11.23 -4.53
N ALA A 406 16.89 10.20 -5.00
CA ALA A 406 18.06 9.64 -4.32
C ALA A 406 19.20 10.65 -4.21
N LEU A 407 19.44 11.43 -5.27
CA LEU A 407 20.36 12.58 -5.24
C LEU A 407 19.90 13.62 -4.21
N SER A 408 18.62 13.96 -4.20
CA SER A 408 18.04 14.92 -3.24
C SER A 408 18.19 14.44 -1.79
N TYR A 409 18.00 13.14 -1.52
CA TYR A 409 18.17 12.54 -0.20
C TYR A 409 19.62 12.55 0.29
N ALA A 410 20.57 12.41 -0.64
CA ALA A 410 22.00 12.47 -0.35
C ALA A 410 22.54 13.90 -0.19
N LEU A 411 21.83 14.89 -0.74
CA LEU A 411 22.33 16.24 -0.91
C LEU A 411 22.75 16.93 0.40
N PRO A 412 21.99 16.85 1.51
CA PRO A 412 22.39 17.56 2.71
C PRO A 412 23.74 17.11 3.26
N ASN A 413 23.97 15.79 3.31
CA ASN A 413 25.24 15.23 3.77
C ASN A 413 26.38 15.53 2.78
N ALA A 414 26.13 15.37 1.47
CA ALA A 414 27.12 15.64 0.44
C ALA A 414 27.62 17.10 0.45
N LEU A 415 26.68 18.05 0.51
CA LEU A 415 26.99 19.48 0.55
C LEU A 415 27.80 19.84 1.81
N GLN A 416 27.46 19.22 2.95
CA GLN A 416 28.19 19.42 4.19
C GLN A 416 29.64 18.91 4.10
N LEU A 417 29.85 17.74 3.47
CA LEU A 417 31.21 17.22 3.25
C LEU A 417 32.03 18.14 2.36
N TRP A 418 31.45 18.64 1.26
CA TRP A 418 32.12 19.64 0.42
C TRP A 418 32.42 20.93 1.19
N ALA A 419 31.47 21.42 2.00
CA ALA A 419 31.69 22.60 2.83
C ALA A 419 32.88 22.43 3.79
N LEU A 420 33.01 21.25 4.40
CA LEU A 420 34.14 20.91 5.27
C LEU A 420 35.47 20.86 4.51
N VAL A 421 35.49 20.36 3.27
CA VAL A 421 36.68 20.38 2.41
C VAL A 421 37.13 21.83 2.15
N PHE A 422 36.22 22.71 1.72
CA PHE A 422 36.54 24.12 1.48
C PHE A 422 36.96 24.86 2.76
N LEU A 423 36.34 24.54 3.89
CA LEU A 423 36.73 25.10 5.19
C LEU A 423 38.13 24.64 5.61
N ALA A 424 38.46 23.35 5.41
CA ALA A 424 39.79 22.82 5.69
C ALA A 424 40.87 23.46 4.79
N LEU A 425 40.56 23.67 3.50
CA LEU A 425 41.45 24.39 2.59
C LEU A 425 41.67 25.84 3.05
N ASN A 426 40.61 26.53 3.48
CA ASN A 426 40.72 27.88 4.02
C ASN A 426 41.56 27.91 5.32
N ALA A 427 41.39 26.94 6.21
CA ALA A 427 42.19 26.80 7.42
C ALA A 427 43.68 26.57 7.14
N LEU A 428 44.04 25.87 6.05
CA LEU A 428 45.43 25.73 5.62
C LEU A 428 46.03 27.06 5.15
N VAL A 429 45.23 27.95 4.56
CA VAL A 429 45.69 29.29 4.17
C VAL A 429 45.92 30.15 5.42
N VAL A 430 44.98 30.14 6.36
CA VAL A 430 45.17 30.79 7.66
C VAL A 430 46.44 30.28 8.35
N LEU A 431 46.67 28.96 8.36
CA LEU A 431 47.86 28.35 8.97
C LEU A 431 49.16 28.77 8.26
N ARG A 432 49.14 28.90 6.93
CA ARG A 432 50.27 29.40 6.13
C ARG A 432 50.64 30.81 6.58
N ASP A 433 49.65 31.67 6.80
CA ASP A 433 49.87 33.07 7.13
C ASP A 433 50.37 33.24 8.58
N VAL A 434 49.97 32.35 9.50
CA VAL A 434 50.40 32.39 10.92
C VAL A 434 51.75 31.70 11.17
N VAL A 435 51.99 30.51 10.59
CA VAL A 435 53.13 29.62 10.94
C VAL A 435 54.11 29.42 9.77
N GLY A 436 53.78 29.94 8.59
CA GLY A 436 54.58 29.83 7.37
C GLY A 436 54.26 28.60 6.51
N THR A 437 54.65 28.69 5.24
CA THR A 437 54.27 27.74 4.18
C THR A 437 54.72 26.30 4.42
N CYS A 438 55.92 26.08 4.98
CA CYS A 438 56.45 24.72 5.19
C CYS A 438 55.61 23.95 6.22
N CYS A 439 55.20 24.60 7.30
CA CYS A 439 54.38 23.99 8.35
C CYS A 439 52.96 23.71 7.84
N ALA A 440 52.36 24.64 7.11
CA ALA A 440 51.04 24.46 6.52
C ALA A 440 51.00 23.29 5.52
N PHE A 441 52.01 23.19 4.65
CA PHE A 441 52.12 22.08 3.71
C PHE A 441 52.34 20.74 4.42
N GLY A 442 53.21 20.71 5.44
CA GLY A 442 53.45 19.51 6.26
C GLY A 442 52.19 19.00 6.95
N CYS A 443 51.40 19.90 7.55
CA CYS A 443 50.11 19.57 8.16
C CYS A 443 49.09 19.04 7.12
N GLY A 444 48.97 19.71 5.97
CA GLY A 444 48.10 19.28 4.89
C GLY A 444 48.46 17.89 4.35
N LEU A 445 49.75 17.63 4.13
CA LEU A 445 50.25 16.33 3.67
C LEU A 445 49.98 15.24 4.72
N PHE A 446 50.23 15.51 6.00
CA PHE A 446 49.95 14.57 7.08
C PHE A 446 48.47 14.17 7.11
N VAL A 447 47.55 15.15 7.07
CA VAL A 447 46.10 14.88 7.04
C VAL A 447 45.72 14.09 5.79
N ALA A 448 46.24 14.44 4.61
CA ALA A 448 45.97 13.71 3.38
C ALA A 448 46.45 12.24 3.43
N VAL A 449 47.64 11.99 3.98
CA VAL A 449 48.18 10.63 4.15
C VAL A 449 47.32 9.83 5.14
N VAL A 450 46.92 10.42 6.27
CA VAL A 450 46.05 9.77 7.26
C VAL A 450 44.69 9.45 6.67
N LEU A 451 44.07 10.39 5.95
CA LEU A 451 42.78 10.16 5.27
C LEU A 451 42.88 9.09 4.20
N PHE A 452 43.94 9.12 3.37
CA PHE A 452 44.18 8.09 2.36
C PHE A 452 44.37 6.72 3.02
N TRP A 453 45.21 6.62 4.04
CA TRP A 453 45.42 5.38 4.79
C TRP A 453 44.12 4.85 5.41
N PHE A 454 43.33 5.72 6.04
CA PHE A 454 42.04 5.37 6.64
C PHE A 454 41.06 4.86 5.58
N LEU A 455 40.85 5.62 4.50
CA LEU A 455 39.97 5.22 3.40
C LEU A 455 40.40 3.89 2.75
N ARG A 456 41.70 3.62 2.70
CA ARG A 456 42.24 2.36 2.15
C ARG A 456 41.94 1.17 3.06
N ILE A 457 42.08 1.33 4.38
CA ILE A 457 41.80 0.27 5.36
C ILE A 457 40.31 0.00 5.49
N THR A 458 39.47 1.05 5.45
CA THR A 458 38.01 0.90 5.62
C THR A 458 37.28 0.58 4.32
N SER A 459 37.97 0.56 3.17
CA SER A 459 37.35 0.21 1.89
C SER A 459 37.16 -1.30 1.78
N GLU A 460 35.90 -1.75 1.80
CA GLU A 460 35.53 -3.17 1.61
C GLU A 460 35.91 -3.70 0.21
N ARG A 461 36.12 -2.81 -0.77
CA ARG A 461 36.70 -3.16 -2.08
C ARG A 461 38.20 -2.92 -2.06
N SER A 462 39.00 -3.98 -2.15
CA SER A 462 40.41 -3.87 -2.50
C SER A 462 40.50 -3.17 -3.87
N TRP A 463 41.02 -1.93 -3.92
CA TRP A 463 41.30 -1.31 -5.22
C TRP A 463 42.51 -2.04 -5.81
N ASN A 464 42.26 -3.12 -6.54
CA ASN A 464 43.24 -3.72 -7.41
C ASN A 464 43.43 -2.76 -8.58
N LEU A 465 44.45 -1.89 -8.51
CA LEU A 465 44.92 -1.03 -9.58
C LEU A 465 45.61 -1.82 -10.72
N ILE A 466 45.21 -3.08 -10.93
CA ILE A 466 45.61 -3.87 -12.08
C ILE A 466 44.37 -3.99 -12.95
N PRO A 467 44.33 -3.36 -14.13
CA PRO A 467 43.26 -3.56 -15.10
C PRO A 467 43.05 -5.06 -15.34
N GLN A 468 41.80 -5.53 -15.29
CA GLN A 468 41.45 -6.93 -15.61
C GLN A 468 41.96 -7.38 -16.99
N ALA A 469 42.31 -6.43 -17.87
CA ALA A 469 42.96 -6.67 -19.16
C ALA A 469 44.33 -7.37 -19.04
N LEU A 470 45.07 -7.20 -17.93
CA LEU A 470 46.37 -7.86 -17.72
C LEU A 470 46.27 -9.25 -17.06
N ARG A 471 45.07 -9.70 -16.69
CA ARG A 471 44.86 -11.04 -16.11
C ARG A 471 44.52 -12.10 -17.16
N ARG A 472 44.09 -11.69 -18.37
CA ARG A 472 43.78 -12.61 -19.47
C ARG A 472 45.03 -13.13 -20.18
N ASP A 473 46.11 -12.36 -20.20
CA ASP A 473 47.34 -12.73 -20.90
C ASP A 473 48.20 -13.76 -20.15
N LYS A 474 47.91 -14.03 -18.86
CA LYS A 474 48.61 -15.05 -18.08
C LYS A 474 47.92 -16.42 -18.06
N SER A 475 46.66 -16.54 -18.49
CA SER A 475 45.96 -17.83 -18.53
C SER A 475 46.10 -18.57 -19.86
N GLU A 476 46.56 -17.91 -20.93
CA GLU A 476 46.78 -18.54 -22.25
C GLU A 476 48.22 -19.03 -22.48
N HIS A 477 49.17 -18.74 -21.58
CA HIS A 477 50.56 -19.18 -21.71
C HIS A 477 50.95 -20.40 -20.86
N ASP A 478 50.05 -20.89 -20.00
CA ASP A 478 50.26 -22.10 -19.18
C ASP A 478 49.44 -23.32 -19.68
N MET A 479 48.87 -23.26 -20.90
CA MET A 479 48.23 -24.40 -21.56
C MET A 479 48.67 -24.56 -23.03
N VAL A 480 49.97 -24.69 -23.25
CA VAL A 480 50.55 -25.36 -24.44
C VAL A 480 51.65 -26.30 -24.00
#